data_AF-A0AAU7ECE1-F1
#
_entry.id   AF-A0AAU7ECE1-F1
#
_cell.length_a   1.000
_cell.length_b   1.000
_cell.length_c   1.000
_cell.angle_alpha   90.00
_cell.angle_beta   90.00
_cell.angle_gamma   90.00
#
_symmetry.space_group_name_H-M   'P 1'
#
loop_
_entity.id
_entity.type
_entity.pdbx_description
1 polymer ?
#
loop_
_entity_poly.entity_id
_entity_poly.type
_entity_poly.pdbx_seq_one_letter_code
_entity_poly.pdbx_strand_id
1 'polypeptide(L)'
;MVQGKVYVKRDFLNKFPGELFLDDVLNKPMMKNANASPELIVKEETGDVQAQKKSWIEGIKIYSTFECNGFIHPFFGKMTKEQIGCLAYKHTDHHLKQFNV
;
A
#
# COMPACT_ATOMS: atom_id res chain seq x y z
N MET A 1 4.10 -2.88 0.87
CA MET A 1 2.86 -2.35 0.24
C MET A 1 2.69 -3.01 -1.11
N VAL A 2 1.46 -3.41 -1.48
CA VAL A 2 0.96 -3.87 -2.80
C VAL A 2 1.75 -4.90 -3.64
N GLN A 3 2.88 -5.41 -3.17
CA GLN A 3 3.69 -6.41 -3.88
C GLN A 3 3.17 -7.86 -3.73
N GLY A 4 2.09 -8.07 -2.99
CA GLY A 4 1.59 -9.41 -2.67
C GLY A 4 2.47 -10.24 -1.73
N LYS A 5 3.55 -9.68 -1.18
CA LYS A 5 4.47 -10.39 -0.26
C LYS A 5 3.93 -10.56 1.16
N VAL A 6 3.02 -9.67 1.59
CA VAL A 6 2.39 -9.73 2.90
C VAL A 6 0.94 -10.15 2.70
N TYR A 7 0.59 -11.29 3.28
CA TYR A 7 -0.79 -11.75 3.32
C TYR A 7 -1.54 -10.94 4.38
N VAL A 8 -2.42 -10.06 3.93
CA VAL A 8 -3.42 -9.41 4.77
C VAL A 8 -4.69 -10.18 4.56
N LYS A 9 -5.32 -10.64 5.65
CA LYS A 9 -6.57 -11.38 5.53
C LYS A 9 -7.55 -10.47 4.80
N ARG A 10 -8.27 -11.05 3.82
CA ARG A 10 -9.41 -10.37 3.24
C ARG A 10 -10.50 -10.37 4.30
N ASP A 11 -10.36 -9.49 5.29
CA ASP A 11 -11.38 -9.31 6.28
C ASP A 11 -12.58 -8.77 5.52
N PHE A 12 -13.61 -9.58 5.52
CA PHE A 12 -14.99 -9.22 5.34
C PHE A 12 -15.36 -8.14 6.38
N LEU A 13 -14.76 -6.94 6.30
CA LEU A 13 -15.30 -5.69 6.86
C LEU A 13 -16.42 -5.15 5.94
N ASN A 14 -17.17 -6.09 5.35
CA ASN A 14 -18.60 -6.17 5.11
C ASN A 14 -19.40 -4.88 4.84
N LYS A 15 -19.29 -4.39 3.60
CA LYS A 15 -20.39 -4.20 2.60
C LYS A 15 -20.02 -3.23 1.47
N PHE A 16 -18.81 -2.68 1.45
CA PHE A 16 -18.43 -1.71 0.43
C PHE A 16 -17.57 -2.33 -0.68
N PRO A 17 -17.95 -2.16 -1.95
CA PRO A 17 -17.10 -2.54 -3.07
C PRO A 17 -15.90 -1.59 -3.14
N GLY A 18 -14.78 -1.98 -2.54
CA GLY A 18 -13.53 -1.20 -2.56
C GLY A 18 -13.09 -0.81 -3.98
N GLU A 19 -13.44 -1.63 -4.97
CA GLU A 19 -13.29 -1.35 -6.41
C GLU A 19 -13.90 0.02 -6.83
N LEU A 20 -15.05 0.42 -6.27
CA LEU A 20 -15.68 1.71 -6.59
C LEU A 20 -14.86 2.92 -6.10
N PHE A 21 -13.98 2.73 -5.12
CA PHE A 21 -13.13 3.78 -4.58
C PHE A 21 -11.75 3.82 -5.22
N LEU A 22 -11.41 2.85 -6.06
CA LEU A 22 -10.08 2.75 -6.64
C LEU A 22 -9.76 4.00 -7.48
N ASP A 23 -10.67 4.44 -8.34
CA ASP A 23 -10.48 5.63 -9.17
C ASP A 23 -10.24 6.89 -8.34
N ASP A 24 -10.98 7.06 -7.25
CA ASP A 24 -10.79 8.19 -6.35
C ASP A 24 -9.41 8.14 -5.68
N VAL A 25 -9.01 6.95 -5.19
CA VAL A 25 -7.69 6.77 -4.58
C VAL A 25 -6.56 6.98 -5.59
N LEU A 26 -6.74 6.65 -6.86
CA LEU A 26 -5.75 6.84 -7.92
C LEU A 26 -5.70 8.29 -8.45
N ASN A 27 -6.80 9.03 -8.41
CA ASN A 27 -6.88 10.37 -9.02
C ASN A 27 -6.91 11.55 -8.01
N LYS A 28 -7.26 11.32 -6.73
CA LYS A 28 -7.37 12.37 -5.70
C LYS A 28 -6.32 12.23 -4.60
N PRO A 29 -5.97 13.28 -3.84
CA PRO A 29 -5.07 13.13 -2.69
C PRO A 29 -5.56 12.05 -1.72
N MET A 30 -4.65 11.24 -1.20
CA MET A 30 -5.02 10.21 -0.23
C MET A 30 -5.57 10.84 1.05
N MET A 31 -6.65 10.24 1.56
CA MET A 31 -7.29 10.68 2.79
C MET A 31 -6.32 10.57 3.97
N LYS A 32 -6.35 11.55 4.85
CA LYS A 32 -5.64 11.50 6.13
C LYS A 32 -6.43 10.66 7.13
N ASN A 33 -5.73 10.02 8.06
CA ASN A 33 -6.33 9.22 9.15
C ASN A 33 -7.15 8.01 8.69
N ALA A 34 -6.85 7.45 7.52
CA ALA A 34 -7.43 6.18 7.11
C ALA A 34 -6.86 5.03 7.98
N ASN A 35 -7.71 4.07 8.33
CA ASN A 35 -7.28 2.92 9.14
C ASN A 35 -6.36 2.00 8.34
N ALA A 36 -5.25 1.58 8.96
CA ALA A 36 -4.41 0.51 8.46
C ALA A 36 -4.99 -0.86 8.87
N SER A 37 -4.69 -1.90 8.08
CA SER A 37 -4.99 -3.28 8.48
C SER A 37 -4.23 -3.63 9.77
N PRO A 38 -4.83 -4.34 10.74
CA PRO A 38 -4.19 -4.69 12.01
C PRO A 38 -2.84 -5.41 11.86
N GLU A 39 -2.67 -6.19 10.79
CA GLU A 39 -1.43 -6.91 10.47
C GLU A 39 -0.29 -6.00 10.00
N LEU A 40 -0.59 -4.75 9.63
CA LEU A 40 0.37 -3.76 9.16
C LEU A 40 0.66 -2.66 10.19
N ILE A 41 0.01 -2.70 11.36
CA ILE A 41 0.27 -1.78 12.46
C ILE A 41 1.57 -2.21 13.16
N VAL A 42 2.57 -1.33 13.18
CA VAL A 42 3.81 -1.51 13.95
C VAL A 42 3.45 -1.48 15.44
N LYS A 43 3.82 -2.53 16.18
CA LYS A 43 3.55 -2.65 17.62
C LYS A 43 4.78 -2.36 18.48
N GLU A 44 5.95 -2.39 17.85
CA GLU A 44 7.23 -2.15 18.46
C GLU A 44 7.47 -0.65 18.65
N GLU A 45 7.87 -0.25 19.85
CA GLU A 45 8.18 1.14 20.17
C GLU A 45 9.62 1.53 19.80
N THR A 46 10.48 0.54 19.55
CA THR A 46 11.90 0.73 19.24
C THR A 46 12.32 -0.12 18.04
N GLY A 47 13.33 0.34 17.30
CA GLY A 47 13.84 -0.37 16.13
C GLY A 47 14.92 0.40 15.39
N ASP A 48 15.58 -0.25 14.43
CA ASP A 48 16.60 0.36 13.59
C ASP A 48 15.97 1.07 12.38
N VAL A 49 15.77 2.38 12.52
CA VAL A 49 15.19 3.23 11.47
C VAL A 49 16.03 3.21 10.18
N GLN A 50 17.35 3.12 10.27
CA GLN A 50 18.21 3.11 9.08
C GLN A 50 18.07 1.78 8.32
N ALA A 51 18.02 0.66 9.03
CA ALA A 51 17.74 -0.64 8.42
C ALA A 51 16.34 -0.69 7.77
N GLN A 52 15.32 -0.12 8.44
CA GLN A 52 13.96 -0.02 7.87
C GLN A 52 13.92 0.88 6.63
N LYS A 53 14.60 2.02 6.65
CA LYS A 53 14.73 2.92 5.49
C LYS A 53 15.37 2.21 4.30
N LYS A 54 16.46 1.45 4.53
CA LYS A 54 17.11 0.67 3.48
C LYS A 54 16.16 -0.37 2.88
N SER A 55 15.51 -1.15 3.74
CA SER A 55 14.52 -2.17 3.33
C SER A 55 13.37 -1.55 2.53
N TRP A 56 12.91 -0.36 2.92
CA TRP A 56 11.85 0.36 2.22
C TRP A 56 12.28 0.83 0.82
N ILE A 57 13.50 1.39 0.69
CA ILE A 57 14.06 1.79 -0.61
C ILE A 57 14.22 0.58 -1.55
N GLU A 58 14.72 -0.55 -1.04
CA GLU A 58 14.80 -1.80 -1.80
C GLU A 58 13.41 -2.30 -2.22
N GLY A 59 12.44 -2.20 -1.31
CA GLY A 59 11.02 -2.42 -1.59
C GLY A 59 10.53 -1.60 -2.78
N ILE A 60 10.82 -0.30 -2.82
CA ILE A 60 10.41 0.57 -3.93
C ILE A 60 11.09 0.16 -5.24
N LYS A 61 12.39 -0.15 -5.21
CA LYS A 61 13.16 -0.53 -6.43
C LYS A 61 12.59 -1.76 -7.14
N ILE A 62 12.00 -2.70 -6.40
CA ILE A 62 11.39 -3.91 -6.96
C ILE A 62 10.26 -3.60 -7.96
N TYR A 63 9.60 -2.44 -7.85
CA TYR A 63 8.55 -2.06 -8.80
C TYR A 63 9.05 -1.89 -10.24
N SER A 64 10.34 -1.62 -10.45
CA SER A 64 10.93 -1.52 -11.79
C SER A 64 10.84 -2.83 -12.60
N THR A 65 10.85 -3.97 -11.92
CA THR A 65 10.74 -5.31 -12.51
C THR A 65 9.49 -6.04 -12.04
N PHE A 66 8.50 -5.32 -11.51
CA PHE A 66 7.30 -5.94 -10.95
C PHE A 66 6.40 -6.50 -12.04
N GLU A 67 5.92 -7.73 -11.81
CA GLU A 67 4.95 -8.43 -12.64
C GLU A 67 3.65 -8.63 -11.87
N CYS A 68 2.53 -8.35 -12.52
CA CYS A 68 1.20 -8.49 -11.94
C CYS A 68 0.66 -9.90 -12.20
N ASN A 69 1.21 -10.90 -11.53
CA ASN A 69 0.84 -12.31 -11.70
C ASN A 69 -0.37 -12.68 -10.84
N GLY A 70 -1.57 -12.23 -11.22
CA GLY A 70 -2.83 -12.61 -10.58
C GLY A 70 -3.01 -12.07 -9.16
N PHE A 71 -2.27 -11.03 -8.78
CA PHE A 71 -2.42 -10.40 -7.47
C PHE A 71 -3.82 -9.79 -7.30
N ILE A 72 -4.46 -10.10 -6.16
CA ILE A 72 -5.74 -9.53 -5.77
C ILE A 72 -5.50 -8.70 -4.51
N HIS A 73 -5.75 -7.40 -4.60
CA HIS A 73 -5.66 -6.51 -3.45
C HIS A 73 -6.74 -6.86 -2.43
N PRO A 74 -6.40 -6.95 -1.12
CA PRO A 74 -7.37 -7.27 -0.06
C PRO A 74 -8.60 -6.34 0.03
N PHE A 75 -8.52 -5.13 -0.52
CA PHE A 75 -9.56 -4.09 -0.42
C PHE A 75 -10.07 -3.73 -1.82
N PHE A 76 -9.17 -3.34 -2.73
CA PHE A 76 -9.51 -2.93 -4.10
C PHE A 76 -9.76 -4.09 -5.08
N GLY A 77 -9.59 -5.34 -4.68
CA GLY A 77 -9.83 -6.48 -5.58
C GLY A 77 -8.78 -6.58 -6.70
N LYS A 78 -9.21 -6.97 -7.90
CA LYS A 78 -8.32 -7.12 -9.05
C LYS A 78 -7.83 -5.75 -9.51
N MET A 79 -6.54 -5.64 -9.80
CA MET A 79 -5.92 -4.39 -10.24
C MET A 79 -4.97 -4.67 -11.42
N THR A 80 -4.84 -3.71 -12.33
CA THR A 80 -3.81 -3.76 -13.38
C THR A 80 -2.44 -3.41 -12.81
N LYS A 81 -1.37 -3.73 -13.55
CA LYS A 81 0.00 -3.36 -13.19
C LYS A 81 0.15 -1.85 -12.99
N GLU A 82 -0.49 -1.05 -13.85
CA GLU A 82 -0.47 0.41 -13.82
C GLU A 82 -1.20 0.95 -12.59
N GLN A 83 -2.36 0.38 -12.26
CA GLN A 83 -3.11 0.76 -11.04
C GLN A 83 -2.31 0.44 -9.77
N ILE A 84 -1.63 -0.72 -9.73
CA ILE A 84 -0.75 -1.10 -8.62
C ILE A 84 0.43 -0.13 -8.51
N GLY A 85 1.07 0.20 -9.64
CA GLY A 85 2.18 1.14 -9.68
C GLY A 85 1.78 2.54 -9.21
N CYS A 86 0.64 3.04 -9.69
CA CYS A 86 0.09 4.33 -9.26
C CYS A 86 -0.25 4.32 -7.76
N LEU A 87 -0.92 3.28 -7.27
CA LEU A 87 -1.21 3.14 -5.84
C LEU A 87 0.07 3.12 -4.99
N ALA A 88 1.09 2.37 -5.41
CA ALA A 88 2.38 2.29 -4.70
C ALA A 88 3.07 3.66 -4.65
N TYR A 89 3.09 4.40 -5.76
CA TYR A 89 3.63 5.76 -5.84
C TYR A 89 2.87 6.71 -4.89
N LYS A 90 1.54 6.76 -4.99
CA LYS A 90 0.72 7.68 -4.20
C LYS A 90 0.80 7.40 -2.70
N HIS A 91 0.82 6.14 -2.30
CA HIS A 91 0.96 5.75 -0.89
C HIS A 91 2.34 6.13 -0.35
N THR A 92 3.38 5.95 -1.16
CA THR A 92 4.75 6.40 -0.83
C THR A 92 4.81 7.90 -0.64
N ASP A 93 4.30 8.68 -1.60
CA ASP A 93 4.25 10.14 -1.56
C ASP A 93 3.42 10.67 -0.39
N HIS A 94 2.26 10.06 -0.10
CA HIS A 94 1.41 10.42 1.03
C HIS A 94 2.17 10.33 2.36
N HIS A 95 2.92 9.25 2.59
CA HIS A 95 3.68 9.09 3.82
C HIS A 95 4.89 10.02 3.89
N LEU A 96 5.62 10.24 2.79
CA LEU A 96 6.71 11.22 2.76
C LEU A 96 6.20 12.62 3.16
N LYS A 97 5.08 13.05 2.58
CA LYS A 97 4.42 14.31 2.93
C LYS A 97 3.94 14.34 4.39
N GLN A 98 3.46 13.23 4.94
CA GLN A 98 3.07 13.14 6.36
C GLN A 98 4.26 13.42 7.29
N PHE A 99 5.46 13.02 6.89
CA PHE A 99 6.70 13.29 7.62
C PHE A 99 7.38 14.61 7.23
N ASN A 100 6.75 15.44 6.38
CA ASN A 100 7.33 16.67 5.83
C ASN A 100 8.69 16.47 5.13
N VAL A 101 8.81 15.39 4.37
CA VAL A 101 9.98 15.07 3.51
C VAL A 101 9.65 15.31 2.05
#